data_AF-A0A3R9ZKH7-F1
#
_entry.id   AF-A0A3R9ZKH7-F1
#
_cell.length_a   1.000
_cell.length_b   1.000
_cell.length_c   1.000
_cell.angle_alpha   90.00
_cell.angle_beta   90.00
_cell.angle_gamma   90.00
#
_symmetry.space_group_name_H-M   'P 1'
#
loop_
_entity.id
_entity.type
_entity.pdbx_description
1 polymer ?
#
loop_
_entity_poly.entity_id
_entity_poly.type
_entity_poly.pdbx_seq_one_letter_code
_entity_poly.pdbx_strand_id
1 'polypeptide(L)' 'MKIKIINPNTTQSMTDKIAASAKIVANSDTQIIAVSPQMGPATIESYYDEALSAVGVLEEIRQGELLDADA' A
#
# COMPACT_ATOMS: atom_id res chain seq x y z
N MET A 1 16.45 0.86 -5.22
CA MET A 1 15.09 0.81 -5.79
C MET A 1 14.08 1.19 -4.71
N LYS A 2 13.07 2.00 -5.02
CA LYS A 2 12.00 2.43 -4.11
C LYS A 2 10.71 1.73 -4.50
N ILE A 3 10.21 0.86 -3.63
CA ILE A 3 8.99 0.09 -3.85
C ILE A 3 7.92 0.57 -2.88
N LYS A 4 6.80 1.05 -3.41
CA LYS A 4 5.63 1.49 -2.64
C LYS A 4 4.61 0.35 -2.56
N ILE A 5 4.52 -0.28 -1.40
CA ILE A 5 3.56 -1.37 -1.18
C ILE A 5 2.27 -0.78 -0.60
N ILE A 6 1.20 -0.85 -1.38
CA ILE A 6 -0.10 -0.30 -1.01
C ILE A 6 -0.97 -1.41 -0.42
N ASN A 7 -1.30 -1.31 0.87
CA ASN A 7 -2.41 -2.05 1.45
C ASN A 7 -3.72 -1.36 1.02
N PRO A 8 -4.61 -2.00 0.25
CA PRO A 8 -5.81 -1.34 -0.29
C PRO A 8 -6.87 -0.98 0.77
N ASN A 9 -6.78 -1.54 1.99
CA ASN A 9 -7.66 -1.16 3.10
C ASN A 9 -6.99 -0.16 4.06
N THR A 10 -7.79 0.40 4.96
CA THR A 10 -7.36 1.46 5.89
C THR A 10 -6.76 0.94 7.21
N THR A 11 -6.58 -0.38 7.37
CA THR A 11 -6.15 -0.99 8.64
C THR A 11 -4.64 -0.93 8.81
N GLN A 12 -4.16 0.01 9.64
CA GLN A 12 -2.72 0.22 9.90
C GLN A 12 -1.98 -1.04 10.36
N SER A 13 -2.59 -1.83 11.25
CA SER A 13 -1.94 -3.05 11.76
C SER A 13 -1.70 -4.11 10.67
N MET A 14 -2.47 -4.07 9.59
CA MET A 14 -2.24 -4.91 8.41
C MET A 14 -1.09 -4.35 7.57
N THR A 15 -1.03 -3.04 7.38
CA THR A 15 0.07 -2.33 6.69
C THR A 15 1.41 -2.57 7.38
N ASP A 16 1.44 -2.54 8.71
CA ASP A 16 2.65 -2.81 9.48
C ASP A 16 3.15 -4.25 9.28
N LYS A 17 2.24 -5.22 9.21
CA LYS A 17 2.58 -6.64 8.93
C LYS A 17 3.11 -6.80 7.51
N ILE A 18 2.47 -6.17 6.53
CA ILE A 18 2.94 -6.15 5.14
C ILE A 18 4.35 -5.55 5.07
N ALA A 19 4.58 -4.42 5.74
CA ALA A 19 5.89 -3.77 5.79
C ALA A 19 6.96 -4.68 6.41
N ALA A 20 6.64 -5.35 7.51
CA ALA A 20 7.55 -6.29 8.17
C ALA A 20 7.92 -7.45 7.25
N SER A 21 6.93 -8.08 6.61
CA SER A 21 7.16 -9.17 5.65
C SER A 21 8.02 -8.74 4.46
N ALA A 22 7.74 -7.57 3.88
CA ALA A 22 8.51 -7.05 2.75
C ALA A 22 9.97 -6.76 3.12
N LYS A 23 10.21 -6.16 4.30
CA LYS A 23 11.56 -5.82 4.78
C LYS A 23 12.45 -7.05 5.01
N ILE A 24 11.87 -8.20 5.37
CA ILE A 24 12.62 -9.44 5.60
C ILE A 24 13.30 -9.95 4.31
N VAL A 25 12.66 -9.73 3.16
CA VAL A 25 13.09 -10.29 1.87
C VAL A 25 13.67 -9.23 0.91
N ALA A 26 13.59 -7.95 1.26
CA ALA A 26 14.12 -6.87 0.45
C ALA A 26 15.65 -6.92 0.37
N ASN A 27 16.20 -6.62 -0.80
CA ASN A 27 17.64 -6.37 -0.95
C ASN A 27 18.06 -5.14 -0.12
N SER A 28 19.34 -5.06 0.24
CA SER A 28 19.87 -3.97 1.08
C SER A 28 19.77 -2.58 0.44
N ASP A 29 19.64 -2.51 -0.88
CA ASP A 29 19.48 -1.28 -1.67
C ASP A 29 18.02 -0.99 -2.06
N THR A 30 17.07 -1.79 -1.54
CA THR A 30 15.63 -1.58 -1.75
C THR A 30 14.99 -0.85 -0.57
N GLN A 31 14.42 0.32 -0.84
CA GLN A 31 13.60 1.06 0.11
C GLN A 31 12.14 0.59 0.00
N ILE A 32 11.60 0.05 1.11
CA ILE A 32 10.19 -0.31 1.21
C ILE A 32 9.38 0.84 1.81
N ILE A 33 8.36 1.29 1.09
CA ILE A 33 7.38 2.30 1.54
C ILE A 33 6.01 1.64 1.60
N ALA A 34 5.63 1.12 2.77
CA ALA A 34 4.32 0.52 2.97
C ALA A 34 3.29 1.58 3.41
N VAL A 35 2.14 1.64 2.74
CA VAL A 35 1.09 2.63 3.01
C VAL A 35 -0.30 2.01 2.99
N SER A 36 -1.26 2.73 3.54
CA SER A 36 -2.70 2.53 3.34
C SER A 36 -3.32 3.85 2.89
N PRO A 37 -4.39 3.82 2.07
CA PRO A 37 -5.19 4.99 1.78
C PRO A 37 -5.78 5.61 3.06
N GLN A 38 -6.04 6.92 3.05
CA GLN A 38 -6.72 7.61 4.16
C GLN A 38 -8.23 7.30 4.22
N MET A 39 -8.82 6.88 3.11
CA MET A 39 -10.24 6.58 2.98
C MET A 39 -10.44 5.26 2.25
N GLY A 40 -11.48 4.53 2.63
CA GLY A 40 -11.78 3.21 2.11
C GLY A 40 -12.28 2.29 3.22
N PRO A 41 -12.57 1.02 2.89
CA PRO A 41 -13.05 0.07 3.87
C PRO A 41 -11.89 -0.40 4.78
N ALA A 42 -12.22 -0.79 6.02
CA ALA A 42 -11.23 -1.34 6.96
C ALA A 42 -10.78 -2.76 6.57
N THR A 43 -11.66 -3.54 5.96
CA THR A 43 -11.43 -4.86 5.37
C THR A 43 -12.10 -4.92 4.00
N ILE A 44 -11.64 -5.78 3.09
CA ILE A 44 -12.22 -5.92 1.76
C ILE A 44 -12.87 -7.30 1.67
N GLU A 45 -14.20 -7.35 1.72
CA GLU A 45 -14.96 -8.59 1.91
C GLU A 45 -16.12 -8.74 0.92
N SER A 46 -16.25 -7.79 -0.02
CA SER A 46 -17.28 -7.78 -1.04
C SER A 46 -16.81 -7.00 -2.28
N TYR A 47 -17.53 -7.15 -3.40
CA TYR A 47 -17.30 -6.35 -4.60
C TYR A 47 -17.48 -4.85 -4.36
N TYR A 48 -18.33 -4.47 -3.40
CA TYR A 48 -18.52 -3.08 -3.00
C TYR A 48 -17.25 -2.54 -2.32
N ASP A 49 -16.67 -3.30 -1.39
CA ASP A 49 -15.44 -2.90 -0.70
C ASP A 49 -14.27 -2.82 -1.68
N GLU A 50 -14.18 -3.78 -2.61
CA GLU A 50 -13.16 -3.80 -3.65
C GLU A 50 -13.24 -2.54 -4.52
N ALA A 51 -14.44 -2.19 -5.00
CA ALA A 51 -14.66 -0.99 -5.81
C ALA A 51 -14.27 0.30 -5.08
N LEU A 52 -14.59 0.41 -3.78
CA LEU A 52 -14.19 1.56 -2.97
C LEU A 52 -12.67 1.59 -2.72
N SER A 53 -12.06 0.44 -2.46
CA SER A 53 -10.62 0.33 -2.21
C SER A 53 -9.78 0.73 -3.44
N ALA A 54 -10.27 0.45 -4.65
CA ALA A 54 -9.60 0.80 -5.90
C ALA A 54 -9.34 2.31 -6.02
N VAL A 55 -10.27 3.16 -5.57
CA VAL A 55 -10.10 4.62 -5.57
C VAL A 55 -8.95 5.04 -4.65
N GLY A 56 -8.88 4.46 -3.45
CA GLY A 56 -7.79 4.71 -2.51
C GLY A 56 -6.43 4.25 -3.04
N VAL A 57 -6.39 3.08 -3.69
CA VAL A 57 -5.16 2.57 -4.32
C VAL A 57 -4.68 3.49 -5.43
N LEU A 58 -5.58 3.98 -6.30
CA LEU A 58 -5.21 4.90 -7.38
C LEU A 58 -4.63 6.21 -6.86
N GLU A 59 -5.16 6.75 -5.75
CA GLU A 59 -4.56 7.94 -5.12
C GLU A 59 -3.18 7.63 -4.55
N GLU A 60 -2.98 6.48 -3.90
CA GLU A 60 -1.66 6.08 -3.42
C GLU A 60 -0.67 5.82 -4.57
N ILE A 61 -1.12 5.31 -5.72
CA ILE A 61 -0.28 5.21 -6.93
C ILE A 61 0.17 6.61 -7.37
N ARG A 62 -0.75 7.56 -7.49
CA ARG A 62 -0.44 8.96 -7.84
C ARG A 62 0.56 9.59 -6.88
N GLN A 63 0.42 9.33 -5.58
CA GLN A 63 1.39 9.77 -4.57
C GLN A 63 2.74 9.06 -4.70
N GLY A 64 2.75 7.80 -5.14
CA GLY A 64 3.97 7.04 -5.44
C GLY A 64 4.74 7.66 -6.61
N GLU A 65 4.04 8.05 -7.67
CA GLU A 65 4.62 8.75 -8.82
C GLU A 65 5.27 10.08 -8.40
N LEU A 66 4.58 10.88 -7.56
CA LEU A 66 5.13 12.13 -7.02
C LEU A 66 6.36 11.94 -6.11
N LEU A 67 6.49 10.75 -5.52
CA LEU A 67 7.63 10.38 -4.68
C LEU A 67 8.75 9.72 -5.49
N ASP A 68 8.64 9.64 -6.82
CA ASP A 68 9.57 8.90 -7.68
C ASP A 68 9.77 7.47 -7.17
N ALA A 69 8.66 6.74 -6.93
CA ALA A 69 8.70 5.30 -6.70
C ALA A 69 9.01 4.57 -8.00
N ASP A 70 9.89 3.56 -7.92
CA ASP A 70 10.27 2.74 -9.07
C ASP A 70 9.19 1.66 -9.37
N ALA A 71 8.45 1.26 -8.33
CA ALA A 71 7.38 0.26 -8.37
C ALA A 71 6.36 0.48 -7.24
#